data_AF-A0A6L7V032-F1
#
_entry.id   AF-A0A6L7V032-F1
#
_cell.length_a   1.000
_cell.length_b   1.000
_cell.length_c   1.000
_cell.angle_alpha   90.00
_cell.angle_beta   90.00
_cell.angle_gamma   90.00
#
_symmetry.space_group_name_H-M   'P 1'
#
loop_
_entity.id
_entity.type
_entity.pdbx_description
1 polymer ?
#
loop_
_entity_poly.entity_id
_entity_poly.type
_entity_poly.pdbx_seq_one_letter_code
_entity_poly.pdbx_strand_id
1 'polypeptide(L)'
;MQIGIFIGGAGPATGVLDIVEQAQRAEAAGFSTFGMANIFSHDAMGALTLAGAETEAIELMTAVVPTYPRHPHAMAQQALTVQAASGGSRFVMGIGLSHKIVIEGMFGYSFDRPARHMKEYLDVLLPLLNGEPVKTDGEHYRGQVMLDVPDAAKPVSCMLAAMGPAMLRLAGARTDGTILWMTAAGVVESYIAPTINAAAEAAGRPLPRIVVGLPIMLHSDVDAARATAAEQFSNYGNLPSYRSMLDKQGAANPEDVAVLGTEEQIETQLRQLREAGTTDFVGVTFGSEEERTRTEEFLGSLAPTL
;
A
#
# COMPACT_ATOMS: atom_id res chain seq x y z
N MET A 1 7.58 -2.89 14.87
CA MET A 1 6.66 -2.60 13.74
C MET A 1 7.54 -2.06 12.64
N GLN A 2 7.41 -2.52 11.40
CA GLN A 2 8.22 -1.98 10.31
C GLN A 2 7.81 -0.53 10.01
N ILE A 3 8.76 0.34 9.67
CA ILE A 3 8.52 1.75 9.36
C ILE A 3 9.05 2.05 7.96
N GLY A 4 8.15 2.48 7.08
CA GLY A 4 8.45 2.88 5.71
C GLY A 4 7.94 4.27 5.37
N ILE A 5 8.21 4.68 4.13
CA ILE A 5 7.74 5.94 3.55
C ILE A 5 7.08 5.68 2.19
N PHE A 6 5.94 6.33 1.95
CA PHE A 6 5.18 6.23 0.71
C PHE A 6 5.10 7.56 -0.02
N ILE A 7 5.24 7.50 -1.35
CA ILE A 7 5.14 8.65 -2.25
C ILE A 7 3.99 8.49 -3.26
N GLY A 8 3.69 9.56 -4.00
CA GLY A 8 2.75 9.54 -5.13
C GLY A 8 1.30 9.86 -4.78
N GLY A 9 0.98 10.06 -3.50
CA GLY A 9 -0.35 10.47 -3.01
C GLY A 9 -0.47 11.95 -2.61
N ALA A 10 0.67 12.62 -2.37
CA ALA A 10 0.82 14.03 -2.03
C ALA A 10 2.27 14.48 -2.36
N GLY A 11 2.52 15.78 -2.41
CA GLY A 11 3.85 16.34 -2.69
C GLY A 11 4.04 16.86 -4.13
N PRO A 12 5.20 17.48 -4.43
CA PRO A 12 5.48 18.07 -5.73
C PRO A 12 5.58 17.00 -6.83
N ALA A 13 5.41 17.40 -8.09
CA ALA A 13 5.70 16.52 -9.21
C ALA A 13 7.21 16.20 -9.22
N THR A 14 7.54 14.92 -9.26
CA THR A 14 8.92 14.42 -9.25
C THR A 14 9.20 13.65 -10.53
N GLY A 15 10.39 13.83 -11.11
CA GLY A 15 10.85 13.00 -12.21
C GLY A 15 11.10 11.57 -11.76
N VAL A 16 11.11 10.63 -12.70
CA VAL A 16 11.33 9.21 -12.39
C VAL A 16 12.69 8.94 -11.74
N LEU A 17 13.74 9.71 -12.07
CA LEU A 17 15.05 9.59 -11.42
C LEU A 17 15.06 10.15 -10.00
N ASP A 18 14.28 11.21 -9.72
CA ASP A 18 14.12 11.72 -8.36
C ASP A 18 13.44 10.69 -7.44
N ILE A 19 12.62 9.80 -8.00
CA ILE A 19 12.01 8.67 -7.27
C ILE A 19 13.09 7.64 -6.88
N VAL A 20 14.04 7.38 -7.78
CA VAL A 20 15.19 6.50 -7.48
C VAL A 20 16.03 7.08 -6.35
N GLU A 21 16.36 8.37 -6.42
CA GLU A 21 17.10 9.07 -5.37
C GLU A 21 16.34 9.08 -4.04
N GLN A 22 15.01 9.21 -4.06
CA GLN A 22 14.18 9.08 -2.86
C GLN A 22 14.25 7.68 -2.24
N ALA A 23 14.23 6.62 -3.06
CA ALA A 23 14.37 5.25 -2.56
C ALA A 23 15.75 5.02 -1.92
N GLN A 24 16.82 5.52 -2.53
CA GLN A 24 18.18 5.45 -1.97
C GLN A 24 18.31 6.23 -0.65
N ARG A 25 17.71 7.42 -0.58
CA ARG A 25 17.68 8.21 0.67
C ARG A 25 16.88 7.50 1.76
N ALA A 26 15.74 6.90 1.43
CA ALA A 26 14.95 6.13 2.38
C ALA A 26 15.73 4.92 2.93
N GLU A 27 16.45 4.20 2.05
CA GLU A 27 17.33 3.10 2.46
C GLU A 27 18.47 3.58 3.37
N ALA A 28 19.16 4.67 3.00
CA ALA A 28 20.24 5.23 3.81
C ALA A 28 19.76 5.76 5.17
N ALA A 29 18.50 6.20 5.25
CA ALA A 29 17.85 6.63 6.50
C ALA A 29 17.33 5.46 7.36
N GLY A 30 17.46 4.21 6.88
CA GLY A 30 17.10 3.00 7.63
C GLY A 30 15.62 2.64 7.59
N PHE A 31 14.84 3.22 6.65
CA PHE A 31 13.46 2.78 6.43
C PHE A 31 13.42 1.33 5.95
N SER A 32 12.44 0.57 6.44
CA SER A 32 12.25 -0.84 6.04
C SER A 32 11.63 -0.96 4.65
N THR A 33 10.79 0.01 4.27
CA THR A 33 9.98 -0.04 3.06
C THR A 33 9.93 1.34 2.39
N PHE A 34 10.19 1.37 1.10
CA PHE A 34 9.87 2.49 0.22
C PHE A 34 8.71 2.08 -0.68
N GLY A 35 7.62 2.85 -0.69
CA GLY A 35 6.49 2.51 -1.53
C GLY A 35 5.91 3.65 -2.34
N MET A 36 5.16 3.27 -3.36
CA MET A 36 4.67 4.19 -4.36
C MET A 36 3.22 3.88 -4.73
N ALA A 37 2.36 4.89 -4.63
CA ALA A 37 1.01 4.82 -5.15
C ALA A 37 1.00 4.91 -6.69
N ASN A 38 0.15 4.12 -7.35
CA ASN A 38 -0.05 4.22 -8.80
C ASN A 38 -1.30 5.06 -9.11
N ILE A 39 -1.14 6.39 -9.20
CA ILE A 39 -2.24 7.32 -9.47
C ILE A 39 -2.11 7.95 -10.86
N PHE A 40 -1.89 9.27 -10.97
CA PHE A 40 -1.89 10.03 -12.22
C PHE A 40 -0.49 10.33 -12.76
N SER A 41 0.55 10.12 -11.95
CA SER A 41 1.94 10.35 -12.33
C SER A 41 2.56 9.08 -12.93
N HIS A 42 3.88 8.95 -12.84
CA HIS A 42 4.66 7.79 -13.27
C HIS A 42 4.04 6.45 -12.85
N ASP A 43 4.17 5.44 -13.72
CA ASP A 43 3.77 4.06 -13.43
C ASP A 43 4.65 3.50 -12.30
N ALA A 44 4.01 3.00 -11.23
CA ALA A 44 4.72 2.58 -10.03
C ALA A 44 5.58 1.33 -10.27
N MET A 45 5.16 0.40 -11.13
CA MET A 45 5.94 -0.81 -11.43
C MET A 45 7.23 -0.44 -12.17
N GLY A 46 7.14 0.45 -13.17
CA GLY A 46 8.31 0.96 -13.89
C GLY A 46 9.27 1.73 -12.98
N ALA A 47 8.75 2.65 -12.17
CA ALA A 47 9.58 3.43 -11.24
C ALA A 47 10.28 2.54 -10.20
N LEU A 48 9.56 1.58 -9.60
CA LEU A 48 10.15 0.65 -8.63
C LEU A 48 11.09 -0.38 -9.27
N THR A 49 10.99 -0.64 -10.57
CA THR A 49 12.01 -1.45 -11.27
C THR A 49 13.36 -0.73 -11.30
N LEU A 50 13.35 0.59 -11.58
CA LEU A 50 14.55 1.43 -11.55
C LEU A 50 15.09 1.56 -10.12
N ALA A 51 14.24 1.83 -9.14
CA ALA A 51 14.64 1.88 -7.74
C ALA A 51 15.21 0.54 -7.24
N GLY A 52 14.64 -0.58 -7.68
CA GLY A 52 15.11 -1.93 -7.33
C GLY A 52 16.54 -2.18 -7.76
N ALA A 53 16.91 -1.71 -8.96
CA ALA A 53 18.26 -1.83 -9.49
C ALA A 53 19.31 -0.96 -8.78
N GLU A 54 18.86 0.08 -8.08
CA GLU A 54 19.71 1.13 -7.48
C GLU A 54 19.68 1.14 -5.95
N THR A 55 19.05 0.12 -5.34
CA THR A 55 18.96 -0.11 -3.89
C THR A 55 19.36 -1.55 -3.57
N GLU A 56 19.75 -1.82 -2.31
CA GLU A 56 20.32 -3.12 -1.95
C GLU A 56 19.49 -3.93 -0.94
N ALA A 57 18.78 -3.27 -0.03
CA ALA A 57 18.18 -3.87 1.15
C ALA A 57 16.72 -3.45 1.39
N ILE A 58 16.33 -2.23 1.05
CA ILE A 58 14.98 -1.71 1.33
C ILE A 58 13.91 -2.51 0.57
N GLU A 59 12.79 -2.80 1.25
CA GLU A 59 11.61 -3.39 0.61
C GLU A 59 10.95 -2.36 -0.31
N LEU A 60 10.60 -2.76 -1.53
CA LEU A 60 9.89 -1.91 -2.48
C LEU A 60 8.45 -2.35 -2.58
N MET A 61 7.51 -1.42 -2.40
CA MET A 61 6.08 -1.75 -2.36
C MET A 61 5.24 -0.87 -3.27
N THR A 62 4.32 -1.46 -4.03
CA THR A 62 3.25 -0.67 -4.66
C THR A 62 2.06 -0.49 -3.70
N ALA A 63 1.47 0.71 -3.65
CA ALA A 63 0.41 1.02 -2.70
C ALA A 63 -0.70 1.94 -3.27
N VAL A 64 -1.55 1.46 -4.19
CA VAL A 64 -1.55 0.15 -4.84
C VAL A 64 -1.76 0.31 -6.34
N VAL A 65 -1.42 -0.71 -7.13
CA VAL A 65 -1.71 -0.72 -8.56
C VAL A 65 -3.17 -1.13 -8.83
N PRO A 66 -3.94 -0.33 -9.59
CA PRO A 66 -5.30 -0.71 -9.98
C PRO A 66 -5.33 -1.96 -10.86
N THR A 67 -6.22 -2.89 -10.53
CA THR A 67 -6.38 -4.19 -11.23
C THR A 67 -7.19 -4.11 -12.52
N TYR A 68 -8.17 -3.21 -12.63
CA TYR A 68 -8.99 -3.10 -13.85
C TYR A 68 -8.21 -2.74 -15.12
N PRO A 69 -7.32 -1.73 -15.14
CA PRO A 69 -6.66 -1.32 -16.37
C PRO A 69 -5.54 -2.27 -16.84
N ARG A 70 -5.24 -3.34 -16.08
CA ARG A 70 -4.10 -4.22 -16.37
C ARG A 70 -4.54 -5.67 -16.29
N HIS A 71 -4.28 -6.46 -17.32
CA HIS A 71 -4.58 -7.90 -17.28
C HIS A 71 -3.71 -8.61 -16.22
N PRO A 72 -4.22 -9.59 -15.45
CA PRO A 72 -3.45 -10.25 -14.38
C PRO A 72 -2.15 -10.92 -14.87
N HIS A 73 -2.12 -11.44 -16.09
CA HIS A 73 -0.89 -11.91 -16.72
C HIS A 73 0.17 -10.80 -16.88
N ALA A 74 -0.22 -9.63 -17.39
CA ALA A 74 0.70 -8.51 -17.57
C ALA A 74 1.19 -8.00 -16.21
N MET A 75 0.31 -7.96 -15.20
CA MET A 75 0.68 -7.62 -13.83
C MET A 75 1.69 -8.60 -13.23
N ALA A 76 1.48 -9.91 -13.38
CA ALA A 76 2.44 -10.91 -12.93
C ALA A 76 3.80 -10.76 -13.61
N GLN A 77 3.81 -10.50 -14.92
CA GLN A 77 5.03 -10.26 -15.68
C GLN A 77 5.78 -9.03 -15.14
N GLN A 78 5.08 -7.92 -14.94
CA GLN A 78 5.66 -6.71 -14.35
C GLN A 78 6.21 -6.96 -12.95
N ALA A 79 5.48 -7.69 -12.11
CA ALA A 79 5.89 -7.99 -10.74
C ALA A 79 7.17 -8.84 -10.69
N LEU A 80 7.26 -9.87 -11.53
CA LEU A 80 8.47 -10.69 -11.68
C LEU A 80 9.65 -9.86 -12.21
N THR A 81 9.42 -8.91 -13.12
CA THR A 81 10.47 -8.00 -13.59
C THR A 81 10.99 -7.09 -12.47
N VAL A 82 10.10 -6.50 -11.65
CA VAL A 82 10.53 -5.70 -10.50
C VAL A 82 11.30 -6.57 -9.50
N GLN A 83 10.81 -7.78 -9.23
CA GLN A 83 11.47 -8.74 -8.34
C GLN A 83 12.89 -9.08 -8.79
N ALA A 84 13.09 -9.35 -10.09
CA ALA A 84 14.39 -9.62 -10.68
C ALA A 84 15.34 -8.42 -10.54
N ALA A 85 14.85 -7.21 -10.82
CA ALA A 85 15.62 -5.98 -10.67
C ALA A 85 16.00 -5.69 -9.20
N SER A 86 15.17 -6.12 -8.24
CA SER A 86 15.33 -5.84 -6.81
C SER A 86 16.22 -6.87 -6.08
N GLY A 87 17.12 -7.57 -6.77
CA GLY A 87 17.97 -8.60 -6.15
C GLY A 87 17.20 -9.83 -5.67
N GLY A 88 15.99 -10.06 -6.20
CA GLY A 88 15.26 -11.32 -6.07
C GLY A 88 14.27 -11.44 -4.92
N SER A 89 14.35 -10.69 -3.81
CA SER A 89 13.46 -10.94 -2.64
C SER A 89 12.82 -9.69 -2.00
N ARG A 90 13.04 -8.49 -2.56
CA ARG A 90 12.65 -7.22 -1.90
C ARG A 90 11.36 -6.59 -2.41
N PHE A 91 10.71 -7.15 -3.42
CA PHE A 91 9.50 -6.55 -3.98
C PHE A 91 8.20 -7.11 -3.37
N VAL A 92 7.31 -6.20 -2.98
CA VAL A 92 5.94 -6.51 -2.56
C VAL A 92 4.95 -5.82 -3.49
N MET A 93 4.14 -6.61 -4.18
CA MET A 93 3.13 -6.10 -5.08
C MET A 93 1.81 -5.84 -4.33
N GLY A 94 1.52 -4.57 -4.05
CA GLY A 94 0.20 -4.15 -3.59
C GLY A 94 -0.72 -3.86 -4.76
N ILE A 95 -1.88 -4.52 -4.77
CA ILE A 95 -2.93 -4.33 -5.78
C ILE A 95 -4.24 -3.88 -5.16
N GLY A 96 -5.10 -3.26 -5.96
CA GLY A 96 -6.43 -2.87 -5.50
C GLY A 96 -7.44 -2.67 -6.62
N LEU A 97 -8.68 -2.47 -6.22
CA LEU A 97 -9.79 -2.21 -7.15
C LEU A 97 -9.78 -0.78 -7.69
N SER A 98 -9.09 0.15 -7.04
CA SER A 98 -9.33 1.60 -7.17
C SER A 98 -10.76 1.96 -6.73
N HIS A 99 -11.25 3.12 -7.16
CA HIS A 99 -12.58 3.62 -6.84
C HIS A 99 -13.49 3.60 -8.06
N LYS A 100 -14.79 3.35 -7.84
CA LYS A 100 -15.81 3.31 -8.88
C LYS A 100 -15.76 4.52 -9.82
N ILE A 101 -15.60 5.73 -9.25
CA ILE A 101 -15.50 6.97 -10.05
C ILE A 101 -14.29 6.98 -10.99
N VAL A 102 -13.17 6.38 -10.60
CA VAL A 102 -11.99 6.25 -11.45
C VAL A 102 -12.24 5.19 -12.52
N ILE A 103 -12.69 4.00 -12.11
CA ILE A 103 -12.84 2.86 -13.02
C ILE A 103 -13.94 3.10 -14.07
N GLU A 104 -15.12 3.53 -13.65
CA GLU A 104 -16.24 3.81 -14.57
C GLU A 104 -16.12 5.21 -15.17
N GLY A 105 -15.89 6.22 -14.35
CA GLY A 105 -15.98 7.62 -14.76
C GLY A 105 -14.78 8.10 -15.58
N MET A 106 -13.58 7.59 -15.31
CA MET A 106 -12.36 8.03 -16.00
C MET A 106 -11.88 7.01 -17.04
N PHE A 107 -11.89 5.72 -16.69
CA PHE A 107 -11.38 4.66 -17.58
C PHE A 107 -12.46 3.98 -18.43
N GLY A 108 -13.75 4.17 -18.13
CA GLY A 108 -14.85 3.59 -18.90
C GLY A 108 -15.03 2.07 -18.74
N TYR A 109 -14.41 1.46 -17.73
CA TYR A 109 -14.61 0.04 -17.41
C TYR A 109 -15.84 -0.15 -16.53
N SER A 110 -16.42 -1.35 -16.53
CA SER A 110 -17.45 -1.72 -15.54
C SER A 110 -16.80 -1.95 -14.17
N PHE A 111 -17.41 -1.39 -13.11
CA PHE A 111 -17.05 -1.71 -11.72
C PHE A 111 -18.07 -2.66 -11.07
N ASP A 112 -18.83 -3.41 -11.87
CA ASP A 112 -19.79 -4.39 -11.36
C ASP A 112 -19.08 -5.55 -10.66
N ARG A 113 -19.71 -6.08 -9.60
CA ARG A 113 -19.24 -7.23 -8.81
C ARG A 113 -17.73 -7.17 -8.52
N PRO A 114 -17.21 -6.10 -7.90
CA PRO A 114 -15.76 -5.90 -7.74
C PRO A 114 -15.09 -7.00 -6.92
N ALA A 115 -15.83 -7.66 -6.02
CA ALA A 115 -15.31 -8.82 -5.28
C ALA A 115 -15.09 -10.06 -6.17
N ARG A 116 -15.96 -10.28 -7.17
CA ARG A 116 -15.77 -11.33 -8.17
C ARG A 116 -14.58 -11.01 -9.05
N HIS A 117 -14.48 -9.77 -9.55
CA HIS A 117 -13.32 -9.31 -10.31
C HIS A 117 -12.02 -9.62 -9.57
N MET A 118 -11.88 -9.17 -8.32
CA MET A 118 -10.66 -9.43 -7.55
C MET A 118 -10.40 -10.92 -7.32
N LYS A 119 -11.45 -11.72 -7.06
CA LYS A 119 -11.29 -13.17 -6.90
C LYS A 119 -10.72 -13.81 -8.17
N GLU A 120 -11.33 -13.55 -9.32
CA GLU A 120 -10.88 -14.11 -10.60
C GLU A 120 -9.52 -13.56 -11.02
N TYR A 121 -9.22 -12.30 -10.71
CA TYR A 121 -7.90 -11.71 -10.92
C TYR A 121 -6.82 -12.48 -10.16
N LEU A 122 -7.05 -12.77 -8.87
CA LEU A 122 -6.14 -13.55 -8.03
C LEU A 122 -6.06 -15.03 -8.47
N ASP A 123 -7.13 -15.58 -9.06
CA ASP A 123 -7.12 -16.96 -9.61
C ASP A 123 -6.11 -17.09 -10.77
N VAL A 124 -5.85 -16.01 -11.52
CA VAL A 124 -4.80 -15.96 -12.54
C VAL A 124 -3.45 -15.52 -11.95
N LEU A 125 -3.45 -14.46 -11.14
CA LEU A 125 -2.24 -13.78 -10.70
C LEU A 125 -1.37 -14.63 -9.79
N LEU A 126 -1.93 -15.19 -8.72
CA LEU A 126 -1.12 -15.82 -7.66
C LEU A 126 -0.32 -17.04 -8.15
N PRO A 127 -0.89 -17.98 -8.96
CA PRO A 127 -0.08 -19.06 -9.52
C PRO A 127 1.09 -18.55 -10.37
N LEU A 128 0.86 -17.50 -11.18
CA LEU A 128 1.92 -16.93 -12.01
C LEU A 128 3.05 -16.30 -11.18
N LEU A 129 2.74 -15.63 -10.07
CA LEU A 129 3.75 -15.11 -9.15
C LEU A 129 4.56 -16.23 -8.47
N ASN A 130 3.98 -17.41 -8.31
CA ASN A 130 4.64 -18.61 -7.79
C ASN A 130 5.47 -19.35 -8.87
N GLY A 131 5.41 -18.90 -10.14
CA GLY A 131 6.04 -19.60 -11.27
C GLY A 131 5.27 -20.83 -11.75
N GLU A 132 3.99 -20.94 -11.39
CA GLU A 132 3.13 -22.06 -11.76
C GLU A 132 2.35 -21.73 -13.05
N PRO A 133 2.07 -22.74 -13.90
CA PRO A 133 1.16 -22.57 -15.01
C PRO A 133 -0.26 -22.40 -14.48
N VAL A 134 -1.07 -21.56 -15.14
CA VAL A 134 -2.45 -21.35 -14.73
C VAL A 134 -3.41 -21.62 -15.88
N LYS A 135 -4.51 -22.31 -15.57
CA LYS A 135 -5.66 -22.50 -16.45
C LYS A 135 -6.90 -21.98 -15.74
N THR A 136 -7.57 -21.00 -16.35
CA THR A 136 -8.80 -20.39 -15.83
C THR A 136 -9.94 -20.51 -16.84
N ASP A 137 -11.16 -20.61 -16.31
CA ASP A 137 -12.40 -20.60 -17.08
C ASP A 137 -13.44 -19.71 -16.36
N GLY A 138 -12.99 -18.53 -15.91
CA GLY A 138 -13.79 -17.56 -15.17
C GLY A 138 -14.76 -16.77 -16.05
N GLU A 139 -15.49 -15.83 -15.46
CA GLU A 139 -16.38 -14.93 -16.20
C GLU A 139 -15.57 -13.85 -16.95
N HIS A 140 -14.55 -13.28 -16.30
CA HIS A 140 -13.70 -12.23 -16.82
C HIS A 140 -12.38 -12.74 -17.40
N TYR A 141 -11.83 -13.83 -16.84
CA TYR A 141 -10.54 -14.39 -17.27
C TYR A 141 -10.67 -15.86 -17.66
N ARG A 142 -10.36 -16.16 -18.93
CA ARG A 142 -10.35 -17.51 -19.49
C ARG A 142 -9.06 -17.73 -20.28
N GLY A 143 -8.46 -18.89 -20.11
CA GLY A 143 -7.28 -19.28 -20.89
C GLY A 143 -6.28 -20.07 -20.08
N GLN A 144 -5.17 -20.40 -20.73
CA GLN A 144 -4.05 -21.11 -20.13
C GLN A 144 -2.76 -20.36 -20.45
N VAL A 145 -2.04 -19.95 -19.42
CA VAL A 145 -0.83 -19.14 -19.54
C VAL A 145 0.23 -19.56 -18.52
N MET A 146 1.48 -19.25 -18.83
CA MET A 146 2.65 -19.48 -17.96
C MET A 146 3.64 -18.36 -18.21
N LEU A 147 4.41 -18.00 -17.18
CA LEU A 147 5.50 -17.05 -17.27
C LEU A 147 6.82 -17.70 -16.89
N ASP A 148 7.85 -17.40 -17.67
CA ASP A 148 9.23 -17.74 -17.37
C ASP A 148 10.08 -16.48 -17.49
N VAL A 149 10.10 -15.68 -16.42
CA VAL A 149 10.90 -14.47 -16.33
C VAL A 149 12.24 -14.84 -15.68
N PRO A 150 13.37 -14.69 -16.39
CA PRO A 150 14.70 -14.96 -15.84
C PRO A 150 15.00 -14.11 -14.61
N ASP A 151 15.85 -14.63 -13.73
CA ASP A 151 16.40 -13.96 -12.52
C ASP A 151 15.37 -13.50 -11.47
N ALA A 152 14.07 -13.64 -11.75
CA ALA A 152 13.00 -13.37 -10.80
C ALA A 152 12.93 -14.51 -9.77
N ALA A 153 13.28 -14.23 -8.52
CA ALA A 153 12.98 -15.17 -7.46
C ALA A 153 11.46 -15.26 -7.26
N LYS A 154 11.01 -16.45 -6.86
CA LYS A 154 9.59 -16.79 -6.69
C LYS A 154 9.42 -17.40 -5.30
N PRO A 155 8.29 -17.14 -4.61
CA PRO A 155 7.16 -16.32 -5.06
C PRO A 155 7.43 -14.81 -4.93
N VAL A 156 6.74 -14.00 -5.75
CA VAL A 156 6.61 -12.55 -5.51
C VAL A 156 5.52 -12.30 -4.48
N SER A 157 5.79 -11.52 -3.45
CA SER A 157 4.80 -11.21 -2.42
C SER A 157 3.65 -10.37 -2.99
N CYS A 158 2.42 -10.68 -2.60
CA CYS A 158 1.22 -9.97 -3.04
C CYS A 158 0.38 -9.53 -1.85
N MET A 159 0.04 -8.24 -1.80
CA MET A 159 -0.86 -7.65 -0.81
C MET A 159 -2.07 -7.01 -1.49
N LEU A 160 -3.21 -6.98 -0.79
CA LEU A 160 -4.46 -6.46 -1.32
C LEU A 160 -4.91 -5.21 -0.55
N ALA A 161 -5.20 -4.11 -1.24
CA ALA A 161 -5.91 -3.00 -0.62
C ALA A 161 -7.35 -3.41 -0.27
N ALA A 162 -7.56 -3.76 1.01
CA ALA A 162 -8.80 -4.33 1.50
C ALA A 162 -9.27 -3.64 2.79
N MET A 163 -10.39 -2.94 2.70
CA MET A 163 -11.07 -2.31 3.85
C MET A 163 -12.50 -2.85 4.06
N GLY A 164 -13.15 -3.33 3.00
CA GLY A 164 -14.48 -3.95 3.08
C GLY A 164 -14.42 -5.41 3.54
N PRO A 165 -15.47 -5.95 4.17
CA PRO A 165 -15.43 -7.28 4.79
C PRO A 165 -15.19 -8.41 3.77
N ALA A 166 -15.73 -8.29 2.55
CA ALA A 166 -15.47 -9.25 1.48
C ALA A 166 -14.01 -9.23 1.00
N MET A 167 -13.40 -8.05 0.91
CA MET A 167 -12.00 -7.90 0.52
C MET A 167 -11.05 -8.33 1.62
N LEU A 168 -11.35 -8.03 2.89
CA LEU A 168 -10.55 -8.49 4.03
C LEU A 168 -10.54 -10.01 4.13
N ARG A 169 -11.70 -10.66 3.93
CA ARG A 169 -11.75 -12.13 3.85
C ARG A 169 -10.91 -12.69 2.71
N LEU A 170 -10.97 -12.05 1.54
CA LEU A 170 -10.18 -12.46 0.39
C LEU A 170 -8.68 -12.26 0.64
N ALA A 171 -8.29 -11.13 1.23
CA ALA A 171 -6.91 -10.81 1.58
C ALA A 171 -6.33 -11.82 2.57
N GLY A 172 -7.00 -12.05 3.70
CA GLY A 172 -6.54 -12.99 4.73
C GLY A 172 -6.46 -14.43 4.21
N ALA A 173 -7.42 -14.86 3.39
CA ALA A 173 -7.45 -16.24 2.89
C ALA A 173 -6.45 -16.52 1.74
N ARG A 174 -5.91 -15.49 1.06
CA ARG A 174 -5.19 -15.72 -0.21
C ARG A 174 -3.89 -14.94 -0.42
N THR A 175 -3.73 -13.80 0.23
CA THR A 175 -2.60 -12.88 0.01
C THR A 175 -1.70 -12.81 1.24
N ASP A 176 -0.61 -12.05 1.16
CA ASP A 176 0.32 -11.87 2.28
C ASP A 176 -0.16 -10.80 3.27
N GLY A 177 -1.19 -10.03 2.90
CA GLY A 177 -1.89 -9.15 3.82
C GLY A 177 -2.68 -8.02 3.16
N THR A 178 -2.93 -6.97 3.93
CA THR A 178 -3.70 -5.80 3.48
C THR A 178 -2.90 -4.51 3.53
N ILE A 179 -3.16 -3.61 2.58
CA ILE A 179 -2.66 -2.24 2.56
C ILE A 179 -3.84 -1.30 2.80
N LEU A 180 -3.75 -0.50 3.85
CA LEU A 180 -4.77 0.42 4.32
C LEU A 180 -4.34 1.87 4.10
N TRP A 181 -5.32 2.73 3.86
CA TRP A 181 -5.12 4.17 3.78
C TRP A 181 -6.22 4.87 4.56
N MET A 182 -5.88 5.94 5.28
CA MET A 182 -6.83 6.72 6.12
C MET A 182 -7.58 5.84 7.13
N THR A 183 -6.89 4.87 7.72
CA THR A 183 -7.48 3.93 8.69
C THR A 183 -6.77 4.08 10.04
N ALA A 184 -7.47 4.63 11.01
CA ALA A 184 -6.95 4.87 12.35
C ALA A 184 -6.78 3.57 13.16
N ALA A 185 -5.94 3.61 14.20
CA ALA A 185 -5.63 2.49 15.08
C ALA A 185 -6.89 1.80 15.64
N GLY A 186 -7.89 2.57 16.10
CA GLY A 186 -9.12 2.00 16.65
C GLY A 186 -9.90 1.15 15.65
N VAL A 187 -9.87 1.50 14.35
CA VAL A 187 -10.49 0.69 13.28
C VAL A 187 -9.64 -0.53 12.94
N VAL A 188 -8.31 -0.41 13.01
CA VAL A 188 -7.41 -1.56 12.84
C VAL A 188 -7.71 -2.62 13.89
N GLU A 189 -7.73 -2.22 15.18
CA GLU A 189 -7.96 -3.09 16.32
C GLU A 189 -9.36 -3.73 16.31
N SER A 190 -10.39 -2.91 16.16
CA SER A 190 -11.77 -3.36 16.35
C SER A 190 -12.37 -4.07 15.14
N TYR A 191 -11.80 -3.87 13.93
CA TYR A 191 -12.43 -4.31 12.69
C TYR A 191 -11.46 -4.95 11.69
N ILE A 192 -10.34 -4.32 11.33
CA ILE A 192 -9.44 -4.87 10.29
C ILE A 192 -8.77 -6.15 10.80
N ALA A 193 -7.98 -6.07 11.87
CA ALA A 193 -7.15 -7.16 12.36
C ALA A 193 -8.00 -8.40 12.70
N PRO A 194 -9.12 -8.31 13.45
CA PRO A 194 -9.97 -9.47 13.70
C PRO A 194 -10.52 -10.10 12.42
N THR A 195 -10.95 -9.29 11.45
CA THR A 195 -11.58 -9.79 10.22
C THR A 195 -10.58 -10.52 9.32
N ILE A 196 -9.39 -9.93 9.11
CA ILE A 196 -8.39 -10.51 8.22
C ILE A 196 -7.69 -11.72 8.87
N ASN A 197 -7.42 -11.67 10.18
CA ASN A 197 -6.79 -12.77 10.92
C ASN A 197 -7.71 -14.00 10.97
N ALA A 198 -9.01 -13.82 11.24
CA ALA A 198 -9.97 -14.92 11.23
C ALA A 198 -10.08 -15.58 9.85
N ALA A 199 -9.95 -14.80 8.76
CA ALA A 199 -9.96 -15.35 7.41
C ALA A 199 -8.68 -16.13 7.07
N ALA A 200 -7.52 -15.66 7.55
CA ALA A 200 -6.26 -16.38 7.41
C ALA A 200 -6.25 -17.69 8.20
N GLU A 201 -6.72 -17.65 9.46
CA GLU A 201 -6.84 -18.81 10.32
C GLU A 201 -7.77 -19.88 9.71
N ALA A 202 -8.95 -19.46 9.22
CA ALA A 202 -9.89 -20.35 8.54
C ALA A 202 -9.31 -20.98 7.26
N ALA A 203 -8.33 -20.33 6.63
CA ALA A 203 -7.61 -20.83 5.46
C ALA A 203 -6.33 -21.62 5.82
N GLY A 204 -5.99 -21.77 7.11
CA GLY A 204 -4.77 -22.43 7.56
C GLY A 204 -3.48 -21.67 7.19
N ARG A 205 -3.56 -20.34 7.06
CA ARG A 205 -2.44 -19.48 6.66
C ARG A 205 -1.81 -18.77 7.87
N PRO A 206 -0.54 -18.33 7.78
CA PRO A 206 0.05 -17.43 8.75
C PRO A 206 -0.75 -16.14 8.92
N LEU A 207 -0.53 -15.44 10.03
CA LEU A 207 -1.14 -14.13 10.24
C LEU A 207 -0.70 -13.16 9.12
N PRO A 208 -1.64 -12.45 8.49
CA PRO A 208 -1.36 -11.53 7.40
C PRO A 208 -0.67 -10.24 7.91
N ARG A 209 0.14 -9.63 7.05
CA ARG A 209 0.63 -8.26 7.27
C ARG A 209 -0.52 -7.26 7.20
N ILE A 210 -0.47 -6.25 8.04
CA ILE A 210 -1.40 -5.11 8.07
C ILE A 210 -0.55 -3.85 7.91
N VAL A 211 -0.48 -3.36 6.66
CA VAL A 211 0.22 -2.12 6.30
C VAL A 211 -0.74 -0.96 6.44
N VAL A 212 -0.41 0.03 7.26
CA VAL A 212 -1.21 1.24 7.47
C VAL A 212 -0.47 2.45 6.94
N GLY A 213 -1.00 3.04 5.87
CA GLY A 213 -0.59 4.33 5.37
C GLY A 213 -1.42 5.46 5.95
N LEU A 214 -0.76 6.49 6.49
CA LEU A 214 -1.39 7.72 6.95
C LEU A 214 -0.56 8.95 6.57
N PRO A 215 -1.19 10.12 6.37
CA PRO A 215 -0.48 11.38 6.37
C PRO A 215 0.25 11.58 7.69
N ILE A 216 1.48 12.07 7.62
CA ILE A 216 2.27 12.36 8.82
C ILE A 216 3.05 13.67 8.67
N MET A 217 3.06 14.46 9.75
CA MET A 217 3.83 15.70 9.83
C MET A 217 4.27 15.97 11.27
N LEU A 218 5.59 16.09 11.44
CA LEU A 218 6.21 16.59 12.67
C LEU A 218 6.09 18.12 12.71
N HIS A 219 5.27 18.63 13.64
CA HIS A 219 5.04 20.07 13.78
C HIS A 219 4.65 20.42 15.22
N SER A 220 5.20 21.52 15.76
CA SER A 220 4.87 21.97 17.12
C SER A 220 3.50 22.62 17.25
N ASP A 221 2.98 23.19 16.15
CA ASP A 221 1.61 23.67 16.04
C ASP A 221 0.75 22.63 15.32
N VAL A 222 0.03 21.82 16.11
CA VAL A 222 -0.82 20.72 15.60
C VAL A 222 -1.99 21.26 14.78
N ASP A 223 -2.53 22.43 15.12
CA ASP A 223 -3.68 23.00 14.42
C ASP A 223 -3.28 23.50 13.03
N ALA A 224 -2.09 24.10 12.90
CA ALA A 224 -1.51 24.45 11.61
C ALA A 224 -1.26 23.20 10.73
N ALA A 225 -0.68 22.15 11.31
CA ALA A 225 -0.45 20.89 10.61
C ALA A 225 -1.78 20.24 10.14
N ARG A 226 -2.80 20.27 11.01
CA ARG A 226 -4.14 19.77 10.71
C ARG A 226 -4.82 20.56 9.58
N ALA A 227 -4.69 21.89 9.59
CA ALA A 227 -5.23 22.72 8.51
C ALA A 227 -4.59 22.39 7.16
N THR A 228 -3.26 22.22 7.12
CA THR A 228 -2.54 21.78 5.92
C THR A 228 -2.99 20.40 5.45
N ALA A 229 -3.21 19.46 6.39
CA ALA A 229 -3.72 18.13 6.07
C ALA A 229 -5.15 18.20 5.48
N ALA A 230 -6.01 19.04 6.06
CA ALA A 230 -7.38 19.22 5.59
C ALA A 230 -7.42 19.71 4.13
N GLU A 231 -6.54 20.65 3.77
CA GLU A 231 -6.43 21.13 2.40
C GLU A 231 -6.00 20.01 1.44
N GLN A 232 -4.93 19.29 1.78
CA GLN A 232 -4.31 18.32 0.86
C GLN A 232 -5.09 17.02 0.72
N PHE A 233 -5.74 16.56 1.80
CA PHE A 233 -6.32 15.21 1.87
C PHE A 233 -7.85 15.19 1.88
N SER A 234 -8.53 16.34 1.86
CA SER A 234 -10.00 16.46 1.89
C SER A 234 -10.73 15.49 0.95
N ASN A 235 -10.22 15.32 -0.28
CA ASN A 235 -10.85 14.47 -1.30
C ASN A 235 -10.97 13.00 -0.87
N TYR A 236 -10.10 12.50 0.00
CA TYR A 236 -10.20 11.13 0.50
C TYR A 236 -11.49 10.90 1.31
N GLY A 237 -12.03 11.94 1.95
CA GLY A 237 -13.30 11.87 2.69
C GLY A 237 -14.52 11.61 1.80
N ASN A 238 -14.43 11.87 0.50
CA ASN A 238 -15.53 11.69 -0.45
C ASN A 238 -15.54 10.30 -1.12
N LEU A 239 -14.49 9.50 -0.91
CA LEU A 239 -14.36 8.18 -1.51
C LEU A 239 -14.98 7.12 -0.59
N PRO A 240 -15.97 6.32 -1.05
CA PRO A 240 -16.77 5.47 -0.17
C PRO A 240 -15.97 4.50 0.71
N SER A 241 -14.85 3.97 0.20
CA SER A 241 -14.00 3.05 0.95
C SER A 241 -13.31 3.72 2.14
N TYR A 242 -12.79 4.94 1.96
CA TYR A 242 -12.12 5.69 3.03
C TYR A 242 -13.13 6.34 3.96
N ARG A 243 -14.22 6.91 3.42
CA ARG A 243 -15.36 7.40 4.21
C ARG A 243 -15.86 6.34 5.18
N SER A 244 -16.01 5.10 4.73
CA SER A 244 -16.42 3.99 5.60
C SER A 244 -15.43 3.72 6.75
N MET A 245 -14.12 3.95 6.58
CA MET A 245 -13.14 3.79 7.66
C MET A 245 -13.21 4.98 8.63
N LEU A 246 -13.33 6.19 8.11
CA LEU A 246 -13.51 7.40 8.91
C LEU A 246 -14.79 7.32 9.77
N ASP A 247 -15.90 6.86 9.20
CA ASP A 247 -17.17 6.65 9.92
C ASP A 247 -17.02 5.65 11.07
N LYS A 248 -16.29 4.55 10.86
CA LYS A 248 -16.02 3.55 11.91
C LYS A 248 -15.19 4.12 13.05
N GLN A 249 -14.28 5.04 12.75
CA GLN A 249 -13.49 5.74 13.75
C GLN A 249 -14.29 6.84 14.47
N GLY A 250 -15.37 7.34 13.86
CA GLY A 250 -16.04 8.57 14.29
C GLY A 250 -15.30 9.85 13.87
N ALA A 251 -14.38 9.75 12.90
CA ALA A 251 -13.66 10.88 12.34
C ALA A 251 -14.54 11.66 11.36
N ALA A 252 -14.59 12.99 11.47
CA ALA A 252 -15.37 13.81 10.55
C ALA A 252 -14.68 13.89 9.19
N ASN A 253 -13.36 14.08 9.19
CA ASN A 253 -12.56 14.33 7.99
C ASN A 253 -11.26 13.50 7.97
N PRO A 254 -10.57 13.39 6.81
CA PRO A 254 -9.30 12.67 6.70
C PRO A 254 -8.18 13.16 7.63
N GLU A 255 -8.08 14.45 7.88
CA GLU A 255 -7.08 15.03 8.80
C GLU A 255 -7.27 14.61 10.26
N ASP A 256 -8.45 14.11 10.64
CA ASP A 256 -8.73 13.62 12.00
C ASP A 256 -8.03 12.30 12.30
N VAL A 257 -7.56 11.58 11.27
CA VAL A 257 -6.82 10.32 11.42
C VAL A 257 -5.35 10.44 11.01
N ALA A 258 -4.88 11.63 10.63
CA ALA A 258 -3.48 11.89 10.33
C ALA A 258 -2.60 11.83 11.60
N VAL A 259 -1.34 11.44 11.42
CA VAL A 259 -0.35 11.39 12.50
C VAL A 259 0.33 12.75 12.59
N LEU A 260 -0.06 13.59 13.55
CA LEU A 260 0.40 14.97 13.65
C LEU A 260 0.93 15.27 15.05
N GLY A 261 1.93 16.14 15.14
CA GLY A 261 2.37 16.77 16.38
C GLY A 261 3.86 16.73 16.63
N THR A 262 4.25 16.81 17.90
CA THR A 262 5.64 16.70 18.35
C THR A 262 6.15 15.26 18.27
N GLU A 263 7.45 15.07 18.46
CA GLU A 263 8.09 13.75 18.47
C GLU A 263 7.39 12.77 19.43
N GLU A 264 7.15 13.19 20.68
CA GLU A 264 6.46 12.39 21.71
C GLU A 264 5.03 12.02 21.31
N GLN A 265 4.30 12.97 20.70
CA GLN A 265 2.92 12.75 20.26
C GLN A 265 2.87 11.77 19.09
N ILE A 266 3.77 11.91 18.11
CA ILE A 266 3.87 11.00 16.97
C ILE A 266 4.26 9.61 17.44
N GLU A 267 5.29 9.49 18.30
CA GLU A 267 5.72 8.20 18.82
C GLU A 267 4.56 7.48 19.55
N THR A 268 3.79 8.21 20.35
CA THR A 268 2.60 7.68 21.04
C THR A 268 1.57 7.15 20.04
N GLN A 269 1.27 7.91 18.98
CA GLN A 269 0.32 7.49 17.94
C GLN A 269 0.82 6.25 17.17
N LEU A 270 2.12 6.15 16.88
CA LEU A 270 2.72 4.98 16.23
C LEU A 270 2.69 3.74 17.14
N ARG A 271 2.90 3.91 18.46
CA ARG A 271 2.74 2.81 19.44
C ARG A 271 1.29 2.30 19.47
N GLN A 272 0.31 3.19 19.43
CA GLN A 272 -1.11 2.82 19.36
C GLN A 272 -1.44 2.03 18.09
N LEU A 273 -0.89 2.42 16.93
CA LEU A 273 -1.04 1.66 15.68
C LEU A 273 -0.47 0.24 15.80
N ARG A 274 0.72 0.11 16.37
CA ARG A 274 1.37 -1.19 16.60
C ARG A 274 0.53 -2.07 17.53
N GLU A 275 0.07 -1.52 18.65
CA GLU A 275 -0.77 -2.22 19.63
C GLU A 275 -2.11 -2.66 19.04
N ALA A 276 -2.67 -1.87 18.13
CA ALA A 276 -3.89 -2.20 17.39
C ALA A 276 -3.71 -3.36 16.38
N GLY A 277 -2.48 -3.81 16.13
CA GLY A 277 -2.17 -4.92 15.22
C GLY A 277 -1.57 -4.50 13.88
N THR A 278 -1.17 -3.24 13.71
CA THR A 278 -0.40 -2.80 12.54
C THR A 278 0.98 -3.46 12.55
N THR A 279 1.33 -4.12 11.46
CA THR A 279 2.66 -4.76 11.31
C THR A 279 3.67 -3.82 10.65
N ASP A 280 3.18 -2.95 9.76
CA ASP A 280 3.96 -2.03 8.96
C ASP A 280 3.27 -0.66 8.93
N PHE A 281 3.94 0.38 9.42
CA PHE A 281 3.50 1.76 9.23
C PHE A 281 4.24 2.37 8.06
N VAL A 282 3.52 3.07 7.18
CA VAL A 282 4.09 3.75 6.02
C VAL A 282 3.65 5.21 5.99
N GLY A 283 4.58 6.11 6.28
CA GLY A 283 4.30 7.53 6.37
C GLY A 283 4.18 8.18 5.00
N VAL A 284 3.18 9.04 4.81
CA VAL A 284 3.12 9.97 3.67
C VAL A 284 3.39 11.37 4.21
N THR A 285 4.62 11.86 4.01
CA THR A 285 5.05 13.17 4.48
C THR A 285 4.47 14.28 3.59
N PHE A 286 4.10 15.40 4.20
CA PHE A 286 3.48 16.51 3.48
C PHE A 286 3.88 17.86 4.09
N GLY A 287 3.48 18.96 3.44
CA GLY A 287 3.89 20.33 3.80
C GLY A 287 5.02 20.87 2.94
N SER A 288 5.84 21.76 3.50
CA SER A 288 7.08 22.26 2.91
C SER A 288 8.16 21.18 2.83
N GLU A 289 9.23 21.45 2.07
CA GLU A 289 10.38 20.54 1.98
C GLU A 289 11.10 20.36 3.32
N GLU A 290 11.18 21.43 4.12
CA GLU A 290 11.77 21.38 5.46
C GLU A 290 10.94 20.51 6.41
N GLU A 291 9.61 20.67 6.39
CA GLU A 291 8.70 19.85 7.22
C GLU A 291 8.75 18.37 6.85
N ARG A 292 8.78 18.06 5.54
CA ARG A 292 8.94 16.68 5.08
C ARG A 292 10.27 16.10 5.55
N THR A 293 11.38 16.78 5.27
CA THR A 293 12.73 16.32 5.66
C THR A 293 12.82 16.06 7.16
N ARG A 294 12.35 16.99 8.00
CA ARG A 294 12.36 16.82 9.46
C ARG A 294 11.49 15.65 9.93
N THR A 295 10.34 15.44 9.29
CA THR A 295 9.45 14.30 9.59
C THR A 295 10.10 12.98 9.20
N GLU A 296 10.78 12.93 8.05
CA GLU A 296 11.49 11.74 7.55
C GLU A 296 12.68 11.38 8.42
N GLU A 297 13.50 12.36 8.80
CA GLU A 297 14.62 12.17 9.74
C GLU A 297 14.14 11.60 11.07
N PHE A 298 13.06 12.15 11.63
CA PHE A 298 12.49 11.66 12.88
C PHE A 298 11.97 10.22 12.73
N LEU A 299 11.19 9.93 11.68
CA LEU A 299 10.71 8.56 11.43
C LEU A 299 11.85 7.56 11.22
N GLY A 300 12.91 7.93 10.48
CA GLY A 300 14.10 7.10 10.29
C GLY A 300 14.78 6.77 11.62
N SER A 301 14.84 7.74 12.56
CA SER A 301 15.39 7.52 13.90
C SER A 301 14.59 6.52 14.75
N LEU A 302 13.28 6.40 14.48
CA LEU A 302 12.36 5.51 15.19
C LEU A 302 12.35 4.08 14.65
N ALA A 303 12.65 3.89 13.35
CA ALA A 303 12.60 2.60 12.67
C ALA A 303 13.29 1.43 13.40
N PRO A 304 14.43 1.62 14.10
CA PRO A 304 15.09 0.53 14.83
C PRO A 304 14.43 0.14 16.16
N THR A 305 13.51 0.96 16.70
CA THR A 305 13.09 0.90 18.13
C THR A 305 11.60 0.65 18.35
N LEU A 306 10.78 0.77 17.30
CA LEU A 306 9.32 0.56 17.31
C LEU A 306 8.92 -0.79 16.71
#